data_AF-A0A3C2E160-F1
#
_entry.id   AF-A0A3C2E160-F1
#
_cell.length_a   1.000
_cell.length_b   1.000
_cell.length_c   1.000
_cell.angle_alpha   90.00
_cell.angle_beta   90.00
_cell.angle_gamma   90.00
#
_symmetry.space_group_name_H-M   'P 1'
#
loop_
_entity.id
_entity.type
_entity.pdbx_description
1 polymer ?
#
loop_
_entity_poly.entity_id
_entity_poly.type
_entity_poly.pdbx_seq_one_letter_code
_entity_poly.pdbx_strand_id
1 'polypeptide(L)'
;RFLPPLWPVAGMRRMGGLDAAAYASVYHDFQSVQRVFPDLVPEPGAREAASRRFSDFRDRLFAVDQAAYLESLLVRQDKMSMAASVEARVPFVHMPLLRLVNSLPHPLRAPGGDTKPLLKRIAERHLPHNLIHRRKIGLWLPYEEWFADANGAGGYLDDLTGSESRLAAYAEKEKLAALVEKCRAGARSAGLVLERLVGVELWLRSLAG
;
A
#
# COMPACT_ATOMS: atom_id res chain seq x y z
N ARG A 1 19.73 -0.18 -21.17
CA ARG A 1 19.72 1.29 -20.94
C ARG A 1 18.30 1.79 -21.23
N PHE A 2 17.97 3.08 -21.06
CA PHE A 2 16.77 3.73 -21.66
C PHE A 2 15.53 3.94 -20.77
N LEU A 3 15.72 4.54 -19.59
CA LEU A 3 14.70 5.45 -19.08
C LEU A 3 15.27 6.89 -19.15
N PRO A 4 14.62 7.83 -19.88
CA PRO A 4 15.09 9.21 -19.98
C PRO A 4 15.15 9.87 -18.59
N PRO A 5 16.14 10.74 -18.32
CA PRO A 5 16.27 11.43 -17.03
C PRO A 5 15.28 12.60 -16.90
N LEU A 6 14.09 12.48 -17.48
CA LEU A 6 13.05 13.50 -17.50
C LEU A 6 11.97 13.15 -16.48
N TRP A 7 11.39 14.15 -15.83
CA TRP A 7 10.19 13.95 -15.03
C TRP A 7 9.04 13.46 -15.93
N PRO A 8 8.22 12.46 -15.52
CA PRO A 8 8.24 11.73 -14.23
C PRO A 8 9.14 10.48 -14.20
N VAL A 9 9.73 10.12 -15.33
CA VAL A 9 10.53 8.89 -15.53
C VAL A 9 11.85 8.87 -14.74
N ALA A 10 12.39 10.05 -14.39
CA ALA A 10 13.53 10.19 -13.50
C ALA A 10 13.30 9.54 -12.12
N GLY A 11 12.04 9.51 -11.64
CA GLY A 11 11.66 8.78 -10.43
C GLY A 11 11.84 7.27 -10.59
N MET A 12 11.36 6.70 -11.70
CA MET A 12 11.50 5.27 -11.99
C MET A 12 12.97 4.87 -12.15
N ARG A 13 13.80 5.72 -12.79
CA ARG A 13 15.24 5.46 -12.90
C ARG A 13 15.95 5.48 -11.55
N ARG A 14 15.55 6.37 -10.61
CA ARG A 14 16.06 6.36 -9.22
C ARG A 14 15.66 5.10 -8.45
N MET A 15 14.53 4.51 -8.80
CA MET A 15 14.08 3.24 -8.22
C MET A 15 14.68 2.01 -8.92
N GLY A 16 15.41 2.20 -10.03
CA GLY A 16 16.07 1.09 -10.74
C GLY A 16 17.11 0.40 -9.86
N GLY A 17 16.98 -0.92 -9.68
CA GLY A 17 17.83 -1.71 -8.80
C GLY A 17 17.42 -1.70 -7.32
N LEU A 18 16.36 -0.98 -6.96
CA LEU A 18 15.73 -1.13 -5.65
C LEU A 18 14.71 -2.26 -5.70
N ASP A 19 14.43 -2.84 -4.54
CA ASP A 19 13.38 -3.84 -4.35
C ASP A 19 12.04 -3.28 -4.86
N ALA A 20 11.55 -3.81 -5.98
CA ALA A 20 10.26 -3.40 -6.57
C ALA A 20 9.10 -3.63 -5.59
N ALA A 21 9.27 -4.53 -4.63
CA ALA A 21 8.32 -4.78 -3.57
C ALA A 21 8.56 -3.91 -2.33
N ALA A 22 9.56 -3.02 -2.26
CA ALA A 22 9.85 -2.20 -1.06
C ALA A 22 8.59 -1.56 -0.45
N TYR A 23 7.70 -1.05 -1.30
CA TYR A 23 6.44 -0.40 -0.91
C TYR A 23 5.20 -1.29 -1.04
N ALA A 24 5.36 -2.55 -1.44
CA ALA A 24 4.27 -3.51 -1.49
C ALA A 24 3.91 -4.02 -0.08
N SER A 25 2.78 -4.70 0.08
CA SER A 25 2.47 -5.33 1.36
C SER A 25 3.54 -6.37 1.76
N VAL A 26 3.51 -6.82 3.02
CA VAL A 26 4.43 -7.83 3.57
C VAL A 26 4.42 -9.14 2.75
N TYR A 27 3.39 -9.36 1.94
CA TYR A 27 3.28 -10.49 1.02
C TYR A 27 3.17 -10.01 -0.43
N HIS A 28 4.21 -10.30 -1.21
CA HIS A 28 4.13 -10.34 -2.66
C HIS A 28 4.47 -11.76 -3.08
N ASP A 29 3.64 -12.39 -3.91
CA ASP A 29 3.98 -13.66 -4.53
C ASP A 29 5.07 -13.42 -5.56
N PHE A 30 6.33 -13.53 -5.11
CA PHE A 30 7.49 -13.29 -5.95
C PHE A 30 7.57 -14.28 -7.12
N GLN A 31 7.12 -15.53 -6.91
CA GLN A 31 7.11 -16.54 -7.97
C GLN A 31 6.12 -16.15 -9.07
N SER A 32 4.93 -15.65 -8.70
CA SER A 32 3.97 -15.14 -9.68
C SER A 32 4.52 -13.94 -10.46
N VAL A 33 5.24 -13.02 -9.80
CA VAL A 33 5.89 -11.89 -10.49
C VAL A 33 6.96 -12.38 -11.45
N GLN A 34 7.84 -13.28 -11.02
CA GLN A 34 8.92 -13.82 -11.85
C GLN A 34 8.37 -14.60 -13.06
N ARG A 35 7.22 -15.28 -12.92
CA ARG A 35 6.55 -15.91 -14.07
C ARG A 35 6.09 -14.91 -15.11
N VAL A 36 5.62 -13.73 -14.69
CA VAL A 36 5.16 -12.66 -15.58
C VAL A 36 6.35 -11.86 -16.13
N PHE A 37 7.40 -11.68 -15.33
CA PHE A 37 8.59 -10.90 -15.64
C PHE A 37 9.86 -11.71 -15.35
N PRO A 38 10.25 -12.64 -16.23
CA PRO A 38 11.35 -13.58 -15.97
C PRO A 38 12.72 -12.90 -15.85
N ASP A 39 12.88 -11.73 -16.48
CA ASP A 39 14.10 -10.92 -16.40
C ASP A 39 14.12 -9.97 -15.19
N LEU A 40 13.06 -9.97 -14.38
CA LEU A 40 13.04 -9.22 -13.13
C LEU A 40 13.90 -9.96 -12.11
N VAL A 41 15.18 -9.59 -12.02
CA VAL A 41 16.08 -10.07 -10.97
C VAL A 41 15.68 -9.41 -9.65
N PRO A 42 15.19 -10.16 -8.65
CA PRO A 42 15.06 -9.63 -7.31
C PRO A 42 16.46 -9.50 -6.73
N GLU A 43 17.01 -8.30 -6.74
CA GLU A 43 18.16 -8.05 -5.89
C GLU A 43 17.74 -8.19 -4.42
N PRO A 44 18.59 -8.74 -3.52
CA PRO A 44 18.36 -8.76 -2.09
C PRO A 44 18.01 -7.35 -1.59
N GLY A 45 16.71 -7.11 -1.49
CA GLY A 45 16.18 -5.81 -1.17
C GLY A 45 16.51 -5.38 0.26
N ALA A 46 16.09 -4.15 0.59
CA ALA A 46 16.06 -3.67 1.97
C ALA A 46 15.35 -4.65 2.93
N ARG A 47 14.33 -5.37 2.45
CA ARG A 47 13.59 -6.40 3.21
C ARG A 47 14.47 -7.57 3.62
N GLU A 48 15.21 -8.13 2.67
CA GLU A 48 16.05 -9.29 2.95
C GLU A 48 17.23 -8.90 3.85
N ALA A 49 17.83 -7.73 3.60
CA ALA A 49 18.87 -7.17 4.47
C ALA A 49 18.37 -6.95 5.91
N ALA A 50 17.15 -6.45 6.09
CA ALA A 50 16.53 -6.31 7.42
C ALA A 50 16.27 -7.68 8.08
N SER A 51 15.75 -8.64 7.31
CA SER A 51 15.39 -9.98 7.78
C SER A 51 16.60 -10.80 8.22
N ARG A 52 17.68 -10.85 7.42
CA ARG A 52 18.85 -11.72 7.65
C ARG A 52 19.59 -11.44 8.97
N ARG A 53 19.30 -10.33 9.65
CA ARG A 53 19.85 -9.96 10.96
C ARG A 53 19.26 -10.76 12.12
N PHE A 54 18.17 -11.49 11.88
CA PHE A 54 17.42 -12.23 12.91
C PHE A 54 17.32 -13.71 12.54
N SER A 55 17.49 -14.59 13.52
CA SER A 55 17.35 -16.04 13.36
C SER A 55 15.90 -16.51 13.52
N ASP A 56 15.14 -15.91 14.44
CA ASP A 56 13.74 -16.24 14.70
C ASP A 56 12.82 -15.76 13.57
N PHE A 57 11.88 -16.60 13.14
CA PHE A 57 10.95 -16.29 12.05
C PHE A 57 10.08 -15.06 12.33
N ARG A 58 9.62 -14.87 13.56
CA ARG A 58 8.75 -13.73 13.91
C ARG A 58 9.55 -12.44 13.95
N ASP A 59 10.77 -12.46 14.46
CA ASP A 59 11.66 -11.30 14.40
C ASP A 59 12.02 -10.92 12.97
N ARG A 60 12.28 -11.91 12.12
CA ARG A 60 12.45 -11.70 10.67
C ARG A 60 11.24 -11.01 10.05
N LEU A 61 10.03 -11.42 10.42
CA LEU A 61 8.78 -10.83 9.94
C LEU A 61 8.62 -9.38 10.42
N PHE A 62 8.86 -9.11 11.72
CA PHE A 62 8.78 -7.76 12.28
C PHE A 62 9.82 -6.81 11.68
N ALA A 63 11.03 -7.31 11.41
CA ALA A 63 12.08 -6.52 10.77
C ALA A 63 11.68 -6.09 9.36
N VAL A 64 11.10 -7.01 8.56
CA VAL A 64 10.60 -6.71 7.22
C VAL A 64 9.44 -5.72 7.28
N ASP A 65 8.50 -5.90 8.20
CA ASP A 65 7.37 -4.98 8.39
C ASP A 65 7.85 -3.56 8.71
N GLN A 66 8.74 -3.41 9.68
CA GLN A 66 9.27 -2.11 10.10
C GLN A 66 10.15 -1.44 9.03
N ALA A 67 10.92 -2.22 8.26
CA ALA A 67 11.85 -1.72 7.25
C ALA A 67 11.23 -1.54 5.85
N ALA A 68 9.95 -1.88 5.66
CA ALA A 68 9.33 -1.79 4.35
C ALA A 68 7.86 -1.38 4.43
N TYR A 69 7.01 -2.19 5.07
CA TYR A 69 5.58 -1.88 5.11
C TYR A 69 5.30 -0.60 5.90
N LEU A 70 5.88 -0.46 7.10
CA LEU A 70 5.76 0.76 7.90
C LEU A 70 6.25 2.00 7.15
N GLU A 71 7.40 1.92 6.48
CA GLU A 71 7.95 3.02 5.68
C GLU A 71 6.96 3.45 4.59
N SER A 72 6.34 2.49 3.88
CA SER A 72 5.34 2.80 2.86
C SER A 72 4.13 3.57 3.41
N LEU A 73 3.73 3.30 4.65
CA LEU A 73 2.64 4.01 5.33
C LEU A 73 3.07 5.44 5.71
N LEU A 74 4.29 5.60 6.22
CA LEU A 74 4.84 6.91 6.59
C LEU A 74 5.00 7.83 5.38
N VAL A 75 5.53 7.32 4.26
CA VAL A 75 5.66 8.08 3.01
C VAL A 75 4.30 8.51 2.48
N ARG A 76 3.29 7.63 2.52
CA ARG A 76 1.93 7.98 2.09
C ARG A 76 1.35 9.08 2.96
N GLN A 77 1.45 8.94 4.27
CA GLN A 77 0.93 9.94 5.20
C GLN A 77 1.60 11.30 4.99
N ASP A 78 2.93 11.35 4.90
CA ASP A 78 3.71 12.58 4.71
C ASP A 78 3.31 13.29 3.42
N LYS A 79 3.28 12.58 2.29
CA LYS A 79 2.87 13.15 1.00
C LYS A 79 1.45 13.69 1.03
N MET A 80 0.51 12.95 1.63
CA MET A 80 -0.90 13.36 1.69
C MET A 80 -1.11 14.56 2.62
N SER A 81 -0.43 14.61 3.77
CA SER A 81 -0.59 15.73 4.70
C SER A 81 0.09 16.98 4.17
N MET A 82 1.29 16.86 3.61
CA MET A 82 2.03 17.99 3.05
C MET A 82 1.37 18.56 1.78
N ALA A 83 0.68 17.73 0.99
CA ALA A 83 -0.15 18.22 -0.11
C ALA A 83 -1.26 19.19 0.36
N ALA A 84 -1.70 19.06 1.62
CA ALA A 84 -2.64 19.96 2.27
C ALA A 84 -1.94 20.96 3.23
N SER A 85 -0.61 21.10 3.17
CA SER A 85 0.19 21.94 4.08
C SER A 85 -0.03 21.63 5.58
N VAL A 86 -0.28 20.36 5.89
CA VAL A 86 -0.46 19.84 7.26
C VAL A 86 0.76 19.01 7.66
N GLU A 87 1.36 19.34 8.80
CA GLU A 87 2.43 18.53 9.41
C GLU A 87 1.83 17.44 10.31
N ALA A 88 1.78 16.20 9.82
CA ALA A 88 1.25 15.07 10.58
C ALA A 88 2.33 14.38 11.43
N ARG A 89 2.11 14.28 12.74
CA ARG A 89 3.03 13.60 13.68
C ARG A 89 2.58 12.15 13.95
N VAL A 90 3.54 11.24 14.09
CA VAL A 90 3.29 9.80 14.29
C VAL A 90 3.94 9.30 15.59
N PRO A 91 3.30 9.47 16.75
CA PRO A 91 3.93 9.21 18.06
C PRO A 91 4.43 7.76 18.24
N PHE A 92 3.77 6.80 17.59
CA PHE A 92 4.11 5.37 17.72
C PHE A 92 5.44 4.97 17.08
N VAL A 93 6.02 5.80 16.21
CA VAL A 93 7.36 5.56 15.61
C VAL A 93 8.47 6.34 16.30
N HIS A 94 8.23 6.82 17.53
CA HIS A 94 9.26 7.46 18.33
C HIS A 94 10.38 6.46 18.66
N MET A 95 11.63 6.82 18.32
CA MET A 95 12.78 5.90 18.40
C MET A 95 13.01 5.25 19.78
N PRO A 96 12.95 5.98 20.92
CA PRO A 96 13.01 5.38 22.25
C PRO A 96 11.91 4.34 22.50
N LEU A 97 10.67 4.62 22.08
CA LEU A 97 9.57 3.67 22.21
C LEU A 97 9.83 2.42 21.36
N LEU A 98 10.26 2.61 20.12
CA LEU A 98 10.55 1.51 19.19
C LEU A 98 11.70 0.62 19.72
N ARG A 99 12.76 1.22 20.27
CA ARG A 99 13.86 0.48 20.91
C ARG A 99 13.37 -0.35 22.10
N LEU A 100 12.59 0.26 22.98
CA LEU A 100 12.03 -0.42 24.15
C LEU A 100 11.16 -1.60 23.74
N VAL A 101 10.18 -1.38 22.84
CA VAL A 101 9.23 -2.42 22.42
C VAL A 101 9.94 -3.56 21.69
N ASN A 102 10.96 -3.25 20.86
CA ASN A 102 11.73 -4.29 20.18
C ASN A 102 12.67 -5.08 21.09
N SER A 103 13.02 -4.57 22.28
CA SER A 103 13.77 -5.34 23.28
C SER A 103 12.89 -6.28 24.13
N LEU A 104 11.56 -6.19 24.03
CA LEU A 104 10.67 -7.02 24.82
C LEU A 104 10.65 -8.46 24.31
N PRO A 105 10.58 -9.47 25.21
CA PRO A 105 10.33 -10.85 24.84
C PRO A 105 9.07 -11.02 23.97
N HIS A 106 9.14 -11.90 22.97
CA HIS A 106 8.01 -12.21 22.08
C HIS A 106 6.68 -12.49 22.79
N PRO A 107 6.62 -13.28 23.89
CA PRO A 107 5.36 -13.53 24.58
C PRO A 107 4.68 -12.27 25.12
N LEU A 108 5.44 -11.19 25.38
CA LEU A 108 4.90 -9.92 25.82
C LEU A 108 4.49 -9.04 24.65
N ARG A 109 5.27 -9.03 23.57
CA ARG A 109 5.03 -8.17 22.39
C ARG A 109 3.91 -8.71 21.48
N ALA A 110 3.89 -10.01 21.24
CA ALA A 110 2.98 -10.70 20.33
C ALA A 110 2.66 -12.14 20.81
N PRO A 111 1.96 -12.31 21.95
CA PRO A 111 1.36 -13.57 22.33
C PRO A 111 0.33 -13.94 21.24
N GLY A 112 0.49 -15.11 20.63
CA GLY A 112 -0.40 -15.54 19.55
C GLY A 112 -1.87 -15.48 19.98
N GLY A 113 -2.74 -15.04 19.08
CA GLY A 113 -4.19 -14.96 19.33
C GLY A 113 -4.69 -13.63 19.89
N ASP A 114 -3.84 -12.72 20.37
CA ASP A 114 -4.24 -11.36 20.74
C ASP A 114 -3.43 -10.29 20.01
N THR A 115 -4.12 -9.23 19.61
CA THR A 115 -3.51 -8.09 18.92
C THR A 115 -3.35 -6.92 19.88
N LYS A 116 -2.15 -6.33 19.88
CA LYS A 116 -1.81 -5.12 20.66
C LYS A 116 -1.99 -5.28 22.19
N PRO A 117 -1.59 -6.39 22.82
CA PRO A 117 -1.92 -6.67 24.22
C PRO A 117 -1.35 -5.62 25.18
N LEU A 118 -0.10 -5.20 24.99
CA LEU A 118 0.52 -4.17 25.82
C LEU A 118 -0.20 -2.83 25.68
N LEU A 119 -0.53 -2.44 24.45
CA LEU A 119 -1.23 -1.19 24.18
C LEU A 119 -2.64 -1.19 24.78
N LYS A 120 -3.37 -2.32 24.69
CA LYS A 120 -4.69 -2.48 25.31
C LYS A 120 -4.61 -2.31 26.83
N ARG A 121 -3.68 -3.00 27.50
CA ARG A 121 -3.48 -2.90 28.96
C ARG A 121 -3.13 -1.49 29.42
N ILE A 122 -2.35 -0.74 28.63
CA ILE A 122 -2.03 0.66 28.92
C ILE A 122 -3.29 1.53 28.72
N ALA A 123 -4.01 1.32 27.61
CA ALA A 123 -5.19 2.10 27.25
C ALA A 123 -6.37 1.92 28.23
N GLU A 124 -6.48 0.77 28.91
CA GLU A 124 -7.52 0.49 29.93
C GLU A 124 -7.52 1.48 31.09
N ARG A 125 -6.41 2.18 31.31
CA ARG A 125 -6.31 3.24 32.33
C ARG A 125 -6.94 4.56 31.89
N HIS A 126 -7.22 4.71 30.60
CA HIS A 126 -7.56 6.00 29.97
C HIS A 126 -8.84 5.95 29.13
N LEU A 127 -9.25 4.78 28.65
CA LEU A 127 -10.36 4.63 27.71
C LEU A 127 -11.34 3.53 28.16
N PRO A 128 -12.63 3.61 27.76
CA PRO A 128 -13.61 2.58 28.06
C PRO A 128 -13.25 1.20 27.49
N HIS A 129 -13.54 0.14 28.24
CA HIS A 129 -13.23 -1.25 27.87
C HIS A 129 -13.82 -1.64 26.49
N ASN A 130 -15.07 -1.26 26.22
CA ASN A 130 -15.74 -1.54 24.95
C ASN A 130 -15.03 -0.90 23.74
N LEU A 131 -14.42 0.28 23.90
CA LEU A 131 -13.64 0.93 22.86
C LEU A 131 -12.31 0.21 22.60
N ILE A 132 -11.65 -0.26 23.65
CA ILE A 132 -10.32 -0.90 23.59
C ILE A 132 -10.42 -2.30 22.97
N HIS A 133 -11.44 -3.07 23.37
CA HIS A 133 -11.62 -4.47 22.98
C HIS A 133 -12.58 -4.66 21.80
N ARG A 134 -12.99 -3.57 21.15
CA ARG A 134 -13.76 -3.65 19.90
C ARG A 134 -12.97 -4.41 18.84
N ARG A 135 -13.70 -5.04 17.90
CA ARG A 135 -13.12 -5.67 16.72
C ARG A 135 -12.29 -4.64 15.94
N LYS A 136 -11.07 -5.02 15.53
CA LYS A 136 -10.22 -4.19 14.64
C LYS A 136 -10.98 -3.94 13.34
N ILE A 137 -11.16 -2.67 13.01
CA ILE A 137 -11.67 -2.24 11.70
C ILE A 137 -10.44 -1.79 10.89
N GLY A 138 -10.34 -2.27 9.65
CA GLY A 138 -9.28 -1.83 8.73
C GLY A 138 -9.50 -0.39 8.29
N LEU A 139 -8.44 0.25 7.82
CA LEU A 139 -8.50 1.58 7.18
C LEU A 139 -8.73 1.37 5.67
N TRP A 140 -9.88 0.78 5.32
CA TRP A 140 -10.26 0.61 3.93
C TRP A 140 -10.90 1.89 3.42
N LEU A 141 -10.51 2.32 2.22
CA LEU A 141 -11.21 3.39 1.53
C LEU A 141 -12.49 2.83 0.91
N PRO A 142 -13.63 3.54 0.98
CA PRO A 142 -14.91 3.05 0.46
C PRO A 142 -14.96 3.30 -1.06
N TYR A 143 -14.06 2.66 -1.81
CA TYR A 143 -13.91 2.87 -3.25
C TYR A 143 -15.21 2.59 -4.00
N GLU A 144 -16.00 1.61 -3.56
CA GLU A 144 -17.30 1.30 -4.13
C GLU A 144 -18.27 2.48 -4.03
N GLU A 145 -18.33 3.12 -2.85
CA GLU A 145 -19.19 4.28 -2.62
C GLU A 145 -18.70 5.49 -3.40
N TRP A 146 -17.38 5.69 -3.47
CA TRP A 146 -16.78 6.79 -4.23
C TRP A 146 -16.99 6.66 -5.74
N PHE A 147 -16.89 5.44 -6.28
CA PHE A 147 -17.12 5.18 -7.70
C PHE A 147 -18.59 5.12 -8.09
N ALA A 148 -19.50 4.87 -7.12
CA ALA A 148 -20.93 4.97 -7.34
C ALA A 148 -21.40 6.43 -7.51
N ASP A 149 -20.68 7.40 -6.94
CA ASP A 149 -20.97 8.83 -7.13
C ASP A 149 -20.37 9.36 -8.44
N ALA A 150 -21.22 9.57 -9.44
CA ALA A 150 -20.85 10.13 -10.74
C ALA A 150 -20.30 11.57 -10.65
N ASN A 151 -20.69 12.34 -9.62
CA ASN A 151 -20.14 13.68 -9.38
C ASN A 151 -18.82 13.64 -8.59
N GLY A 152 -18.47 12.47 -8.06
CA GLY A 152 -17.24 12.18 -7.34
C GLY A 152 -16.25 11.38 -8.19
N ALA A 153 -15.72 10.29 -7.62
CA ALA A 153 -14.73 9.47 -8.32
C ALA A 153 -15.33 8.65 -9.48
N GLY A 154 -16.64 8.48 -9.53
CA GLY A 154 -17.33 7.76 -10.60
C GLY A 154 -17.10 8.35 -11.99
N GLY A 155 -16.89 9.66 -12.10
CA GLY A 155 -16.56 10.31 -13.37
C GLY A 155 -15.25 9.80 -14.00
N TYR A 156 -14.28 9.36 -13.20
CA TYR A 156 -13.04 8.77 -13.72
C TYR A 156 -13.24 7.40 -14.36
N LEU A 157 -14.38 6.74 -14.15
CA LEU A 157 -14.68 5.48 -14.83
C LEU A 157 -14.96 5.70 -16.32
N ASP A 158 -15.51 6.86 -16.69
CA ASP A 158 -15.75 7.21 -18.10
C ASP A 158 -14.43 7.36 -18.87
N ASP A 159 -13.39 7.85 -18.20
CA ASP A 159 -12.04 7.97 -18.77
C ASP A 159 -11.43 6.60 -19.15
N LEU A 160 -11.82 5.53 -18.46
CA LEU A 160 -11.34 4.18 -18.76
C LEU A 160 -11.97 3.60 -20.03
N THR A 161 -13.24 3.92 -20.30
CA THR A 161 -14.03 3.34 -21.40
C THR A 161 -14.23 4.29 -22.58
N GLY A 162 -13.89 5.56 -22.44
CA GLY A 162 -14.02 6.57 -23.49
C GLY A 162 -13.07 6.35 -24.68
N SER A 163 -13.34 7.02 -25.80
CA SER A 163 -12.52 6.95 -27.02
C SER A 163 -11.07 7.38 -26.79
N GLU A 164 -10.87 8.32 -25.86
CA GLU A 164 -9.56 8.90 -25.50
C GLU A 164 -8.83 8.10 -24.41
N SER A 165 -9.36 6.94 -24.00
CA SER A 165 -8.73 6.07 -23.00
C SER A 165 -7.36 5.60 -23.49
N ARG A 166 -6.30 5.97 -22.77
CA ARG A 166 -4.93 5.55 -23.10
C ARG A 166 -4.65 4.14 -22.62
N LEU A 167 -5.23 3.76 -21.48
CA LEU A 167 -5.18 2.41 -20.92
C LEU A 167 -5.79 1.38 -21.88
N ALA A 168 -6.80 1.76 -22.66
CA ALA A 168 -7.44 0.88 -23.64
C ALA A 168 -6.49 0.37 -24.75
N ALA A 169 -5.31 0.99 -24.94
CA ALA A 169 -4.26 0.46 -25.81
C ALA A 169 -3.54 -0.78 -25.21
N TYR A 170 -3.66 -1.00 -23.91
CA TYR A 170 -2.98 -2.04 -23.14
C TYR A 170 -3.95 -3.04 -22.48
N ALA A 171 -5.26 -2.89 -22.70
CA ALA A 171 -6.30 -3.70 -22.09
C ALA A 171 -7.32 -4.20 -23.13
N GLU A 172 -7.94 -5.35 -22.87
CA GLU A 172 -9.10 -5.81 -23.62
C GLU A 172 -10.31 -4.93 -23.31
N LYS A 173 -10.76 -4.13 -24.28
CA LYS A 173 -11.78 -3.07 -24.10
C LYS A 173 -13.07 -3.62 -23.52
N GLU A 174 -13.51 -4.78 -24.00
CA GLU A 174 -14.75 -5.44 -23.57
C GLU A 174 -14.67 -5.86 -22.10
N LYS A 175 -13.52 -6.38 -21.67
CA LYS A 175 -13.30 -6.76 -20.27
C LYS A 175 -13.21 -5.55 -19.35
N LEU A 176 -12.58 -4.46 -19.81
CA LEU A 176 -12.50 -3.20 -19.08
C LEU A 176 -13.89 -2.58 -18.89
N ALA A 177 -14.69 -2.50 -19.96
CA ALA A 177 -16.07 -2.01 -19.90
C ALA A 177 -16.93 -2.88 -18.98
N ALA A 178 -16.83 -4.21 -19.07
CA ALA A 178 -17.55 -5.13 -18.19
C ALA A 178 -17.18 -4.95 -16.70
N LEU A 179 -15.92 -4.61 -16.40
CA LEU A 179 -15.48 -4.34 -15.03
C LEU A 179 -16.07 -3.02 -14.49
N VAL A 180 -16.10 -1.97 -15.31
CA VAL A 180 -16.72 -0.68 -14.97
C VAL A 180 -18.22 -0.86 -14.70
N GLU A 181 -18.93 -1.56 -15.57
CA GLU A 181 -20.36 -1.80 -15.40
C GLU A 181 -20.68 -2.66 -14.16
N LYS A 182 -19.84 -3.65 -13.84
CA LYS A 182 -19.95 -4.40 -12.58
C LYS A 182 -19.83 -3.49 -11.35
N CYS A 183 -18.91 -2.52 -11.38
CA CYS A 183 -18.74 -1.58 -10.28
C CYS A 183 -19.96 -0.65 -10.14
N ARG A 184 -20.48 -0.13 -11.26
CA ARG A 184 -21.71 0.69 -11.28
C ARG A 184 -22.92 -0.08 -10.76
N ALA A 185 -22.97 -1.39 -10.99
CA ALA A 185 -23.98 -2.28 -10.45
C ALA A 185 -23.77 -2.65 -8.96
N GLY A 186 -22.75 -2.12 -8.28
CA GLY A 186 -22.50 -2.31 -6.84
C GLY A 186 -21.63 -3.52 -6.48
N ALA A 187 -20.87 -4.08 -7.43
CA ALA A 187 -19.99 -5.22 -7.13
C ALA A 187 -18.78 -4.81 -6.26
N ARG A 188 -18.78 -5.26 -5.00
CA ARG A 188 -17.79 -4.91 -3.97
C ARG A 188 -16.32 -5.29 -4.23
N SER A 189 -16.03 -6.10 -5.25
CA SER A 189 -14.65 -6.49 -5.57
C SER A 189 -14.01 -5.63 -6.66
N ALA A 190 -14.80 -4.82 -7.38
CA ALA A 190 -14.32 -4.06 -8.52
C ALA A 190 -13.60 -2.76 -8.11
N GLY A 191 -13.99 -2.12 -7.01
CA GLY A 191 -13.52 -0.79 -6.61
C GLY A 191 -11.99 -0.70 -6.46
N LEU A 192 -11.38 -1.64 -5.71
CA LEU A 192 -9.93 -1.65 -5.51
C LEU A 192 -9.13 -1.85 -6.81
N VAL A 193 -9.67 -2.63 -7.76
CA VAL A 193 -9.01 -2.84 -9.05
C VAL A 193 -9.16 -1.59 -9.91
N LEU A 194 -10.37 -1.02 -9.96
CA LEU A 194 -10.65 0.18 -10.74
C LEU A 194 -9.86 1.39 -10.26
N GLU A 195 -9.64 1.57 -8.96
CA GLU A 195 -8.78 2.65 -8.47
C GLU A 195 -7.37 2.59 -9.06
N ARG A 196 -6.79 1.39 -9.15
CA ARG A 196 -5.46 1.23 -9.76
C ARG A 196 -5.49 1.54 -11.25
N LEU A 197 -6.54 1.09 -11.96
CA LEU A 197 -6.68 1.33 -13.39
C LEU A 197 -6.90 2.82 -13.70
N VAL A 198 -7.72 3.51 -12.90
CA VAL A 198 -7.88 4.98 -12.95
C VAL A 198 -6.53 5.65 -12.71
N GLY A 199 -5.77 5.22 -11.69
CA GLY A 199 -4.44 5.76 -11.43
C GLY A 199 -3.48 5.61 -12.62
N VAL A 200 -3.50 4.45 -13.29
CA VAL A 200 -2.70 4.21 -14.50
C VAL A 200 -3.17 5.09 -15.65
N GLU A 201 -4.47 5.21 -15.89
CA GLU A 201 -5.02 6.08 -16.94
C GLU A 201 -4.61 7.54 -16.74
N LEU A 202 -4.78 8.08 -15.53
CA LEU A 202 -4.38 9.45 -15.20
C LEU A 202 -2.87 9.65 -15.38
N TRP A 203 -2.06 8.67 -14.99
CA TRP A 203 -0.62 8.70 -15.25
C TRP A 203 -0.30 8.70 -16.74
N LEU A 204 -0.88 7.80 -17.53
CA LEU A 204 -0.69 7.77 -18.99
C LEU A 204 -1.09 9.08 -19.65
N ARG A 205 -2.19 9.71 -19.20
CA ARG A 205 -2.63 11.04 -19.68
C ARG A 205 -1.61 12.12 -19.38
N SER A 206 -1.03 12.11 -18.17
CA SER A 206 0.00 13.07 -17.77
C SER A 206 1.29 13.03 -18.62
N LEU A 207 1.54 11.92 -19.34
CA LEU A 207 2.74 11.74 -20.15
C LEU A 207 2.68 12.34 -21.56
N ALA A 208 1.50 12.72 -22.06
CA ALA A 208 1.42 13.37 -23.37
C ALA A 208 0.77 14.75 -23.28
N GLY A 209 1.08 15.46 -22.19
CA GLY A 209 1.12 16.91 -22.16
C GLY A 209 2.51 17.41 -22.56
#